data_AF-A0A1B6YPZ6-F1
#
_entry.id   AF-A0A1B6YPZ6-F1
#
_cell.length_a   1.000
_cell.length_b   1.000
_cell.length_c   1.000
_cell.angle_alpha   90.00
_cell.angle_beta   90.00
_cell.angle_gamma   90.00
#
_symmetry.space_group_name_H-M   'P 1'
#
loop_
_entity.id
_entity.type
_entity.pdbx_description
1 polymer ?
#
loop_
_entity_poly.entity_id
_entity_poly.type
_entity_poly.pdbx_seq_one_letter_code
_entity_poly.pdbx_strand_id
1 'polypeptide(L)'
;MTLPKAFYDVRFLLTRFEPNNELHRAMQQAFGKVFGERLCSNTIEMTRAVEQSGRFLSSIYETDYRDMTRETWRRARGSFDTAYEEFKGNVLAAWDQMEASA
;
A
#
# COMPACT_ATOMS: atom_id res chain seq x y z
N MET A 1 -26.57 -6.25 20.60
CA MET A 1 -25.66 -5.32 21.29
C MET A 1 -24.77 -4.70 20.23
N THR A 2 -25.04 -3.47 19.83
CA THR A 2 -24.26 -2.75 18.81
C THR A 2 -23.04 -2.14 19.46
N LEU A 3 -21.85 -2.43 18.94
CA LEU A 3 -20.61 -1.83 19.43
C LEU A 3 -20.62 -0.33 19.10
N PRO A 4 -20.10 0.55 19.98
CA PRO A 4 -20.10 1.99 19.77
C PRO A 4 -19.21 2.48 18.62
N LYS A 5 -18.47 1.57 17.97
CA LYS A 5 -17.62 1.85 16.80
C LYS A 5 -17.88 0.81 15.71
N ALA A 6 -18.04 1.27 14.48
CA ALA A 6 -18.14 0.45 13.28
C ALA A 6 -16.91 0.67 12.39
N PHE A 7 -16.43 -0.40 11.75
CA PHE A 7 -15.45 -0.31 10.67
C PHE A 7 -16.20 -0.40 9.35
N TYR A 8 -16.17 0.67 8.55
CA TYR A 8 -16.79 0.68 7.22
C TYR A 8 -15.99 -0.11 6.19
N ASP A 9 -14.66 -0.11 6.32
CA ASP A 9 -13.79 -0.94 5.48
C ASP A 9 -12.50 -1.33 6.21
N VAL A 10 -11.95 -2.49 5.86
CA VAL A 10 -10.65 -3.00 6.35
C VAL A 10 -9.95 -3.70 5.19
N ARG A 11 -8.79 -3.17 4.80
CA ARG A 11 -7.96 -3.69 3.71
C ARG A 11 -6.57 -4.10 4.19
N PHE A 12 -5.96 -5.05 3.49
CA PHE A 12 -4.62 -5.56 3.74
C PHE A 12 -3.71 -5.14 2.59
N LEU A 13 -2.63 -4.42 2.90
CA LEU A 13 -1.63 -3.99 1.92
C LEU A 13 -0.33 -4.79 2.10
N LEU A 14 0.16 -5.40 1.03
CA LEU A 14 1.49 -6.01 1.05
C LEU A 14 2.55 -4.92 0.93
N THR A 15 3.50 -4.94 1.85
CA THR A 15 4.63 -4.00 1.86
C THR A 15 5.94 -4.76 1.78
N ARG A 16 7.01 -4.07 1.34
CA ARG A 16 8.32 -4.68 1.10
C ARG A 16 8.21 -5.87 0.13
N PHE A 17 7.38 -5.72 -0.89
CA PHE A 17 7.11 -6.75 -1.88
C PHE A 17 8.17 -6.76 -2.98
N GLU A 18 8.59 -7.95 -3.41
CA GLU A 18 9.59 -8.10 -4.46
C GLU A 18 8.95 -8.86 -5.62
N PRO A 19 8.53 -8.19 -6.71
CA PRO A 19 7.77 -8.84 -7.77
C PRO A 19 8.56 -9.92 -8.49
N ASN A 20 9.90 -9.87 -8.46
CA ASN A 20 10.78 -10.87 -9.05
C ASN A 20 10.98 -12.09 -8.14
N ASN A 21 10.61 -12.01 -6.86
CA ASN A 21 10.74 -13.10 -5.90
C ASN A 21 9.54 -14.07 -6.00
N GLU A 22 9.80 -15.33 -6.36
CA GLU A 22 8.78 -16.37 -6.50
C GLU A 22 7.98 -16.62 -5.22
N LEU A 23 8.65 -16.59 -4.06
CA LEU A 23 7.99 -16.77 -2.77
C LEU A 23 7.02 -15.62 -2.49
N HIS A 24 7.41 -14.37 -2.80
CA HIS A 24 6.52 -13.22 -2.58
C HIS A 24 5.27 -13.32 -3.46
N ARG A 25 5.42 -13.71 -4.73
CA ARG A 25 4.27 -13.95 -5.63
C ARG A 25 3.36 -15.07 -5.11
N ALA A 26 3.94 -16.17 -4.64
CA ALA A 26 3.18 -17.28 -4.05
C ALA A 26 2.41 -16.83 -2.79
N MET A 27 3.04 -16.02 -1.94
CA MET A 27 2.42 -15.45 -0.75
C MET A 27 1.29 -14.48 -1.10
N GLN A 28 1.45 -13.62 -2.10
CA GLN A 28 0.38 -12.73 -2.58
C GLN A 28 -0.84 -13.53 -3.03
N GLN A 29 -0.63 -14.62 -3.78
CA GLN A 29 -1.73 -15.50 -4.20
C GLN A 29 -2.40 -16.19 -3.02
N ALA A 30 -1.60 -16.70 -2.06
CA ALA A 30 -2.14 -17.33 -0.85
C ALA A 30 -2.97 -16.34 -0.02
N PHE A 31 -2.45 -15.12 0.19
CA PHE A 31 -3.18 -14.05 0.87
C PHE A 31 -4.41 -13.60 0.11
N GLY A 32 -4.39 -13.60 -1.23
CA GLY A 32 -5.57 -13.33 -2.04
C GLY A 32 -6.68 -14.35 -1.79
N LYS A 33 -6.35 -15.62 -1.58
CA LYS A 33 -7.33 -16.66 -1.21
C LYS A 33 -7.88 -16.48 0.21
N VAL A 34 -7.07 -15.96 1.14
CA VAL A 34 -7.46 -15.81 2.56
C VAL A 34 -8.25 -14.54 2.80
N PHE A 35 -7.80 -13.41 2.25
CA PHE A 35 -8.39 -12.09 2.48
C PHE A 35 -9.38 -11.67 1.40
N GLY A 36 -9.39 -12.35 0.25
CA GLY A 36 -10.30 -12.06 -0.85
C GLY A 36 -10.23 -10.60 -1.29
N GLU A 37 -11.38 -9.98 -1.43
CA GLU A 37 -11.52 -8.56 -1.81
C GLU A 37 -10.85 -7.60 -0.82
N ARG A 38 -10.56 -8.03 0.42
CA ARG A 38 -9.88 -7.17 1.39
C ARG A 38 -8.38 -7.04 1.12
N LEU A 39 -7.78 -7.87 0.27
CA LEU A 39 -6.38 -7.67 -0.12
C LEU A 39 -6.31 -6.54 -1.17
N CYS A 40 -5.46 -5.55 -0.94
CA CYS A 40 -5.18 -4.52 -1.94
C CYS A 40 -4.55 -5.14 -3.18
N SER A 41 -4.93 -4.63 -4.35
CA SER A 41 -4.40 -5.05 -5.64
C SER A 41 -2.97 -4.55 -5.84
N ASN A 42 -2.68 -3.34 -5.38
CA ASN A 42 -1.35 -2.74 -5.46
C ASN A 42 -0.51 -3.11 -4.23
N THR A 43 0.81 -3.13 -4.41
CA THR A 43 1.78 -3.45 -3.35
C THR A 43 2.80 -2.34 -3.21
N ILE A 44 3.34 -2.17 -2.00
CA ILE A 44 4.52 -1.33 -1.78
C ILE A 44 5.76 -2.19 -2.02
N GLU A 45 6.49 -1.85 -3.07
CA GLU A 45 7.66 -2.62 -3.46
C GLU A 45 8.86 -2.38 -2.54
N MET A 46 9.63 -3.43 -2.30
CA MET A 46 10.94 -3.29 -1.67
C MET A 46 11.90 -2.62 -2.65
N THR A 47 12.32 -1.42 -2.30
CA THR A 47 13.31 -0.65 -3.04
C THR A 47 14.32 -0.07 -2.05
N ARG A 48 15.50 0.32 -2.55
CA ARG A 48 16.51 1.00 -1.73
C ARG A 48 15.94 2.24 -1.03
N ALA A 49 15.03 2.97 -1.67
CA ALA A 49 14.38 4.14 -1.08
C ALA A 49 13.52 3.75 0.15
N VAL A 50 12.78 2.65 0.05
CA VAL A 50 11.98 2.11 1.16
C VAL A 50 12.87 1.63 2.30
N GLU A 51 13.95 0.89 2.00
CA GLU A 51 14.90 0.43 3.02
C GLU A 51 15.59 1.58 3.76
N GLN A 52 15.94 2.65 3.04
CA GLN A 52 16.72 3.76 3.59
C GLN A 52 15.87 4.88 4.23
N SER A 53 14.55 4.86 4.04
CA SER A 53 13.61 5.85 4.59
C SER A 53 13.79 6.08 6.10
N GLY A 54 14.00 5.01 6.88
CA GLY A 54 14.21 5.10 8.32
C GLY A 54 15.54 5.73 8.73
N ARG A 55 16.57 5.66 7.86
CA ARG A 55 17.87 6.29 8.11
C ARG A 55 17.86 7.78 7.81
N PHE A 56 17.17 8.16 6.72
CA PHE A 56 17.11 9.55 6.29
C PHE A 56 15.96 10.33 6.93
N LEU A 57 15.06 9.64 7.66
CA LEU A 57 13.87 10.24 8.28
C LEU A 57 13.07 11.09 7.28
N SER A 58 13.03 10.62 6.04
CA SER A 58 12.40 11.29 4.90
C SER A 58 11.45 10.30 4.23
N SER A 59 10.25 10.77 3.89
CA SER A 59 9.32 9.96 3.11
C SER A 59 9.78 9.82 1.67
N ILE A 60 9.18 8.88 0.93
CA ILE A 60 9.41 8.77 -0.51
C ILE A 60 8.95 10.02 -1.29
N TYR A 61 8.13 10.87 -0.65
CA TYR A 61 7.63 12.12 -1.22
C TYR A 61 8.59 13.29 -1.02
N GLU A 62 9.50 13.17 -0.06
CA GLU A 62 10.47 14.21 0.31
C GLU A 62 11.90 13.85 -0.15
N THR A 63 12.16 12.58 -0.45
CA THR A 63 13.48 12.10 -0.88
C THR A 63 13.83 12.61 -2.28
N ASP A 64 15.00 13.23 -2.40
CA ASP A 64 15.53 13.72 -3.68
C ASP A 64 16.03 12.54 -4.54
N TYR A 65 15.72 12.57 -5.83
CA TYR A 65 16.18 11.53 -6.74
C TYR A 65 17.70 11.50 -6.91
N ARG A 66 18.42 12.57 -6.55
CA ARG A 66 19.89 12.68 -6.62
C ARG A 66 20.61 11.83 -5.57
N ASP A 67 19.93 11.42 -4.50
CA ASP A 67 20.49 10.55 -3.47
C ASP A 67 20.48 9.07 -3.89
N MET A 68 19.91 8.74 -5.05
CA MET A 68 19.86 7.40 -5.64
C MET A 68 19.81 7.46 -7.16
N THR A 69 19.54 6.33 -7.83
CA THR A 69 19.31 6.37 -9.29
C THR A 69 17.88 6.82 -9.57
N ARG A 70 17.70 7.56 -10.67
CA ARG A 70 16.37 8.01 -11.13
C ARG A 70 15.40 6.85 -11.33
N GLU A 71 15.91 5.69 -11.77
CA GLU A 71 15.11 4.48 -11.96
C GLU A 71 14.61 3.92 -10.63
N THR A 72 15.48 3.80 -9.63
CA THR A 72 15.10 3.36 -8.27
C THR A 72 14.08 4.30 -7.66
N TRP A 73 14.28 5.62 -7.77
CA TRP A 73 13.33 6.61 -7.28
C TRP A 73 11.98 6.49 -7.99
N ARG A 74 11.97 6.39 -9.32
CA ARG A 74 10.73 6.27 -10.12
C ARG A 74 9.94 5.01 -9.75
N ARG A 75 10.63 3.88 -9.57
CA ARG A 75 10.01 2.62 -9.19
C ARG A 75 9.40 2.69 -7.79
N ALA A 76 10.17 3.18 -6.81
CA ALA A 76 9.70 3.35 -5.45
C ALA A 76 8.47 4.27 -5.42
N ARG A 77 8.59 5.45 -6.04
CA ARG A 77 7.53 6.44 -6.13
C ARG A 77 6.27 5.88 -6.80
N GLY A 78 6.43 5.21 -7.93
CA GLY A 78 5.32 4.59 -8.65
C GLY A 78 4.54 3.59 -7.81
N SER A 79 5.22 2.74 -7.03
CA SER A 79 4.54 1.77 -6.15
C SER A 79 3.72 2.44 -5.04
N PHE A 80 4.19 3.59 -4.53
CA PHE A 80 3.45 4.36 -3.52
C PHE A 80 2.28 5.12 -4.13
N ASP A 81 2.45 5.72 -5.31
CA ASP A 81 1.38 6.47 -5.97
C ASP A 81 0.21 5.55 -6.33
N THR A 82 0.46 4.36 -6.89
CA THR A 82 -0.62 3.42 -7.22
C THR A 82 -1.32 2.87 -5.98
N ALA A 83 -0.57 2.54 -4.93
CA ALA A 83 -1.14 2.11 -3.65
C ALA A 83 -1.95 3.24 -2.97
N TYR A 84 -1.52 4.49 -3.10
CA TYR A 84 -2.24 5.65 -2.55
C TYR A 84 -3.55 5.91 -3.29
N GLU A 85 -3.58 5.81 -4.62
CA GLU A 85 -4.82 5.95 -5.39
C GLU A 85 -5.84 4.87 -5.02
N GLU A 86 -5.40 3.61 -4.84
CA GLU A 86 -6.27 2.55 -4.35
C GLU A 86 -6.79 2.82 -2.93
N PHE A 87 -5.90 3.23 -2.02
CA PHE A 87 -6.29 3.61 -0.65
C PHE A 87 -7.33 4.73 -0.66
N LYS A 88 -7.09 5.78 -1.44
CA LYS A 88 -8.01 6.92 -1.56
C LYS A 88 -9.36 6.47 -2.09
N GLY A 89 -9.39 5.62 -3.11
CA GLY A 89 -10.64 5.05 -3.64
C GLY A 89 -11.44 4.29 -2.55
N ASN A 90 -10.78 3.42 -1.79
CA ASN A 90 -11.41 2.68 -0.70
C ASN A 90 -11.93 3.60 0.41
N VAL A 91 -11.14 4.62 0.80
CA VAL A 91 -11.56 5.60 1.82
C VAL A 91 -12.77 6.39 1.38
N LEU A 92 -12.81 6.87 0.14
CA LEU A 92 -13.95 7.62 -0.38
C LEU A 92 -15.22 6.74 -0.41
N ALA A 93 -15.10 5.49 -0.87
CA ALA A 93 -16.23 4.55 -0.87
C ALA A 93 -16.72 4.22 0.56
N ALA A 94 -15.83 4.13 1.53
CA ALA A 94 -16.19 3.95 2.94
C ALA A 94 -16.83 5.22 3.54
N TRP A 95 -16.37 6.40 3.11
CA TRP A 95 -16.92 7.68 3.53
C TRP A 95 -18.36 7.85 3.05
N ASP A 96 -18.64 7.53 1.78
CA ASP A 96 -20.00 7.60 1.22
C ASP A 96 -20.97 6.67 1.97
N GLN A 97 -20.50 5.47 2.36
CA GLN A 97 -21.29 4.54 3.19
C GLN A 97 -21.54 5.09 4.59
N MET A 98 -20.54 5.74 5.19
CA MET A 98 -20.67 6.38 6.50
C MET A 98 -21.74 7.47 6.47
N GLU A 99 -21.66 8.40 5.52
CA GLU A 99 -22.64 9.48 5.35
C GLU A 99 -24.05 8.96 5.07
N ALA A 100 -24.19 7.89 4.27
CA ALA A 100 -25.50 7.28 4.01
C ALA A 100 -26.11 6.57 5.24
N SER A 101 -25.29 6.22 6.23
CA SER A 101 -25.70 5.54 7.45
C SER A 101 -25.87 6.45 8.67
N ALA A 102 -25.53 7.74 8.53
CA ALA A 102 -25.68 8.79 9.54
C ALA A 102 -27.11 9.36 9.55
#